data_AF-A0A7V6MN51-F1
#
_entry.id   AF-A0A7V6MN51-F1
#
_cell.length_a   1.000
_cell.length_b   1.000
_cell.length_c   1.000
_cell.angle_alpha   90.00
_cell.angle_beta   90.00
_cell.angle_gamma   90.00
#
_symmetry.space_group_name_H-M   'P 1'
#
loop_
_entity.id
_entity.type
_entity.pdbx_description
1 polymer ?
#
loop_
_entity_poly.entity_id
_entity_poly.type
_entity_poly.pdbx_seq_one_letter_code
_entity_poly.pdbx_strand_id
1 'polypeptide(L)'
;MKDLLFKKILLVPVLMTGVFALFLSSCDKDKDDDSDGKSLAVTVNFSGTKVPSAGEQLMVVLVYSPLSEVDMENDGPDDILLHTLTANDITSGVTLTFTNIDPAKAEVYVAAFVDSDGDGSPGPGELLECYQDVSALDALTGKANATNVAGKKAITINLDQILTMPSLAVTVNFTGTKPEVGKELMVVLVYSPFSEVDMENDGPDKLLSHFLTGNDITNGVTLTFEDINPFAEEVYVAAIVDFDGDGSPGPGDLIECYQDKNALDILSGKAEATNVAGETAITINLDEIMTGPSLDVTVKFTGDLIPEVGDFLSVFVFYTKISELDLDGDVGPDFYVSVALTQSHIDNGVTVKLDEIDLDKPEIYVGATVDIDKNEGPTPGDLAEFFEDVDLLDAALDVARPENCHGLNSVVINLDQILTMPSLAVTVNFTGTTIPEAGNEMQMVLFYSSLSEFNPETDDPDDVLSHTLTPGDITGGITLTFTDINPFAEEIYVAVLVDSDGDGSPGNGELAEFYKDVSVFDVLTGQANATNVAGETAITINLDLVLEMP
;
A
#
# COMPACT_ATOMS: atom_id res chain seq x y z
N MET A 1 -11.65 14.03 -7.72
CA MET A 1 -13.13 14.14 -7.76
C MET A 1 -13.62 13.73 -6.38
N LYS A 2 -14.28 14.65 -5.67
CA LYS A 2 -14.78 14.61 -4.28
C LYS A 2 -13.75 14.78 -3.15
N ASP A 3 -13.69 16.03 -2.69
CA ASP A 3 -13.42 16.41 -1.31
C ASP A 3 -14.14 15.47 -0.32
N LEU A 4 -13.41 14.84 0.59
CA LEU A 4 -13.97 14.40 1.86
C LEU A 4 -13.31 15.20 2.98
N LEU A 5 -13.95 16.31 3.30
CA LEU A 5 -13.89 16.94 4.60
C LEU A 5 -13.85 15.87 5.70
N PHE A 6 -12.87 15.98 6.61
CA PHE A 6 -12.95 15.46 7.97
C PHE A 6 -14.34 15.77 8.53
N LYS A 7 -15.26 14.82 8.39
CA LYS A 7 -16.58 14.91 9.01
C LYS A 7 -16.29 14.76 10.49
N LYS A 8 -16.60 15.82 11.24
CA LYS A 8 -16.97 15.75 12.65
C LYS A 8 -18.01 14.64 12.82
N ILE A 9 -17.55 13.42 13.05
CA ILE A 9 -18.38 12.34 13.55
C ILE A 9 -18.26 12.44 15.05
N LEU A 10 -19.33 12.96 15.61
CA LEU A 10 -19.72 12.85 17.00
C LEU A 10 -19.85 11.34 17.31
N LEU A 11 -18.73 10.66 17.56
CA LEU A 11 -18.71 9.28 18.03
C LEU A 11 -18.83 9.32 19.54
N VAL A 12 -20.06 9.09 19.97
CA VAL A 12 -20.48 8.90 21.35
C VAL A 12 -19.62 7.77 21.96
N PRO A 13 -18.98 7.96 23.13
CA PRO A 13 -18.24 6.89 23.78
C PRO A 13 -19.24 5.86 24.32
N VAL A 14 -19.39 4.73 23.62
CA VAL A 14 -20.24 3.60 24.02
C VAL A 14 -19.43 2.39 24.50
N LEU A 15 -18.09 2.39 24.37
CA LEU A 15 -17.25 1.30 24.90
C LEU A 15 -16.88 1.47 26.38
N MET A 16 -16.84 2.70 26.90
CA MET A 16 -16.45 2.98 28.29
C MET A 16 -17.54 2.65 29.30
N THR A 17 -18.79 2.70 28.88
CA THR A 17 -19.93 2.30 29.71
C THR A 17 -19.96 0.78 29.89
N GLY A 18 -19.49 -0.04 28.94
CA GLY A 18 -19.64 -1.51 28.98
C GLY A 18 -19.09 -2.20 30.24
N VAL A 19 -17.91 -1.78 30.74
CA VAL A 19 -17.23 -2.45 31.86
C VAL A 19 -18.02 -2.37 33.18
N PHE A 20 -18.93 -1.40 33.33
CA PHE A 20 -19.72 -1.20 34.54
C PHE A 20 -21.22 -0.90 34.32
N ALA A 21 -21.70 -0.74 33.08
CA ALA A 21 -23.06 -0.25 32.74
C ALA A 21 -24.22 -1.15 33.16
N LEU A 22 -24.01 -2.28 33.82
CA LEU A 22 -25.08 -3.22 34.12
C LEU A 22 -25.06 -3.74 35.56
N PHE A 23 -24.95 -2.84 36.54
CA PHE A 23 -25.45 -3.11 37.90
C PHE A 23 -26.99 -3.21 37.97
N LEU A 24 -27.70 -3.02 36.86
CA LEU A 24 -29.16 -3.01 36.78
C LEU A 24 -29.79 -4.33 36.32
N SER A 25 -29.02 -5.33 35.85
CA SER A 25 -29.56 -6.65 35.51
C SER A 25 -29.41 -7.64 36.67
N SER A 26 -30.21 -7.45 37.72
CA SER A 26 -30.46 -8.55 38.65
C SER A 26 -31.19 -9.67 37.89
N CYS A 27 -30.56 -10.85 37.78
CA CYS A 27 -31.30 -12.07 37.49
C CYS A 27 -32.25 -12.32 38.66
N ASP A 28 -33.54 -12.07 38.46
CA ASP A 28 -34.64 -12.44 39.36
C ASP A 28 -34.68 -13.99 39.45
N LYS A 29 -33.74 -14.59 40.18
CA LYS A 29 -33.70 -16.03 40.45
C LYS A 29 -34.79 -16.36 41.46
N ASP A 30 -35.56 -17.38 41.11
CA ASP A 30 -36.81 -17.81 41.74
C ASP A 30 -36.77 -17.71 43.29
N LYS A 31 -37.77 -16.97 43.81
CA LYS A 31 -38.07 -16.90 45.24
C LYS A 31 -38.67 -18.23 45.69
N ASP A 32 -37.84 -19.25 45.89
CA ASP A 32 -38.28 -20.52 46.50
C ASP A 32 -38.06 -20.51 48.03
N ASP A 33 -39.20 -20.54 48.72
CA ASP A 33 -39.55 -21.04 50.07
C ASP A 33 -38.59 -20.87 51.27
N ASP A 34 -39.08 -20.09 52.26
CA ASP A 34 -39.05 -20.33 53.71
C ASP A 34 -37.82 -21.08 54.29
N SER A 35 -36.61 -20.59 53.99
CA SER A 35 -35.45 -20.83 54.86
C SER A 35 -35.34 -19.67 55.85
N ASP A 36 -34.99 -19.95 57.12
CA ASP A 36 -34.57 -18.94 58.09
C ASP A 36 -33.28 -18.25 57.57
N GLY A 37 -33.46 -17.35 56.60
CA GLY A 37 -32.39 -16.74 55.82
C GLY A 37 -31.45 -15.96 56.72
N LYS A 38 -30.14 -16.16 56.54
CA LYS A 38 -29.16 -15.33 57.23
C LYS A 38 -29.24 -13.92 56.66
N SER A 39 -29.05 -12.93 57.53
CA SER A 39 -28.94 -11.53 57.14
C SER A 39 -27.53 -11.01 57.40
N LEU A 40 -27.11 -10.08 56.57
CA LEU A 40 -25.86 -9.34 56.74
C LEU A 40 -26.18 -7.84 56.75
N ALA A 41 -25.98 -7.22 57.90
CA ALA A 41 -26.03 -5.77 58.02
C ALA A 41 -24.71 -5.16 57.53
N VAL A 42 -24.77 -4.25 56.57
CA VAL A 42 -23.62 -3.52 56.03
C VAL A 42 -23.77 -2.06 56.41
N THR A 43 -22.92 -1.60 57.34
CA THR A 43 -22.81 -0.18 57.68
C THR A 43 -21.79 0.48 56.76
N VAL A 44 -22.19 1.50 56.01
CA VAL A 44 -21.32 2.32 55.18
C VAL A 44 -21.12 3.66 55.86
N ASN A 45 -19.87 3.99 56.18
CA ASN A 45 -19.44 5.31 56.64
C ASN A 45 -18.69 6.02 55.51
N PHE A 46 -18.65 7.35 55.53
CA PHE A 46 -17.89 8.14 54.57
C PHE A 46 -16.75 8.84 55.29
N SER A 47 -15.52 8.39 55.07
CA SER A 47 -14.31 8.84 55.80
C SER A 47 -13.23 9.46 54.91
N GLY A 48 -13.43 9.45 53.60
CA GLY A 48 -12.45 9.92 52.61
C GLY A 48 -12.41 11.43 52.39
N THR A 49 -11.56 11.81 51.45
CA THR A 49 -11.42 13.20 50.98
C THR A 49 -12.54 13.62 50.05
N LYS A 50 -13.08 12.68 49.26
CA LYS A 50 -14.33 12.86 48.51
C LYS A 50 -15.51 12.57 49.44
N VAL A 51 -16.41 13.54 49.55
CA VAL A 51 -17.62 13.45 50.36
C VAL A 51 -18.81 13.45 49.42
N PRO A 52 -19.69 12.43 49.47
CA PRO A 52 -20.87 12.40 48.63
C PRO A 52 -21.90 13.45 49.04
N SER A 53 -22.80 13.79 48.13
CA SER A 53 -23.86 14.77 48.31
C SER A 53 -25.19 14.11 48.66
N ALA A 54 -26.03 14.82 49.42
CA ALA A 54 -27.40 14.35 49.66
C ALA A 54 -28.17 14.31 48.33
N GLY A 55 -28.79 13.17 48.03
CA GLY A 55 -29.46 12.89 46.76
C GLY A 55 -28.70 11.93 45.83
N GLU A 56 -27.40 11.73 46.04
CA GLU A 56 -26.61 10.70 45.32
C GLU A 56 -27.03 9.28 45.74
N GLN A 57 -26.79 8.30 44.89
CA GLN A 57 -27.20 6.92 45.12
C GLN A 57 -26.05 6.08 45.66
N LEU A 58 -26.20 5.56 46.88
CA LEU A 58 -25.34 4.51 47.41
C LEU A 58 -25.84 3.16 46.91
N MET A 59 -24.93 2.37 46.36
CA MET A 59 -25.15 0.99 45.99
C MET A 59 -24.25 0.10 46.85
N VAL A 60 -24.82 -0.97 47.41
CA VAL A 60 -24.06 -2.01 48.11
C VAL A 60 -24.34 -3.32 47.39
N VAL A 61 -23.28 -3.97 46.92
CA VAL A 61 -23.35 -5.17 46.09
C VAL A 61 -22.80 -6.38 46.84
N LEU A 62 -23.40 -7.54 46.60
CA LEU A 62 -22.99 -8.82 47.18
C LEU A 62 -22.75 -9.83 46.05
N VAL A 63 -21.66 -10.59 46.18
CA VAL A 63 -21.28 -11.63 45.20
C VAL A 63 -20.86 -12.92 45.91
N TYR A 64 -21.24 -14.07 45.35
CA TYR A 64 -21.01 -15.42 45.89
C TYR A 64 -19.80 -16.15 45.28
N SER A 65 -18.96 -15.42 44.55
CA SER A 65 -17.71 -15.88 43.94
C SER A 65 -16.63 -14.81 44.09
N PRO A 66 -15.34 -15.15 44.02
CA PRO A 66 -14.27 -14.16 44.03
C PRO A 66 -14.49 -13.12 42.93
N LEU A 67 -14.31 -11.83 43.25
CA LEU A 67 -14.59 -10.73 42.32
C LEU A 67 -13.80 -10.83 41.00
N SER A 68 -12.60 -11.40 41.01
CA SER A 68 -11.80 -11.65 39.80
C SER A 68 -12.30 -12.78 38.90
N GLU A 69 -13.22 -13.61 39.39
CA GLU A 69 -13.82 -14.73 38.66
C GLU A 69 -15.23 -14.38 38.15
N VAL A 70 -15.73 -13.20 38.50
CA VAL A 70 -17.08 -12.78 38.16
C VAL A 70 -17.00 -11.94 36.89
N ASP A 71 -17.70 -12.38 35.86
CA ASP A 71 -17.97 -11.56 34.69
C ASP A 71 -19.02 -10.51 35.06
N MET A 72 -18.58 -9.44 35.70
CA MET A 72 -19.47 -8.37 36.17
C MET A 72 -20.19 -7.66 35.00
N GLU A 73 -19.66 -7.75 33.78
CA GLU A 73 -20.27 -7.20 32.57
C GLU A 73 -21.50 -8.00 32.15
N ASN A 74 -21.45 -9.34 32.24
CA ASN A 74 -22.54 -10.22 31.77
C ASN A 74 -23.45 -10.76 32.89
N ASP A 75 -22.90 -11.05 34.06
CA ASP A 75 -23.62 -11.73 35.15
C ASP A 75 -24.19 -10.77 36.21
N GLY A 76 -23.57 -9.60 36.37
CA GLY A 76 -23.89 -8.65 37.44
C GLY A 76 -23.66 -9.21 38.85
N PRO A 77 -24.02 -8.47 39.91
CA PRO A 77 -23.93 -8.97 41.28
C PRO A 77 -25.05 -9.98 41.60
N ASP A 78 -24.81 -10.84 42.59
CA ASP A 78 -25.84 -11.78 43.08
C ASP A 78 -26.98 -11.07 43.84
N ASP A 79 -26.67 -9.97 44.53
CA ASP A 79 -27.68 -9.12 45.19
C ASP A 79 -27.18 -7.66 45.26
N ILE A 80 -28.12 -6.71 45.25
CA ILE A 80 -27.83 -5.27 45.27
C ILE A 80 -28.83 -4.50 46.15
N LEU A 81 -28.31 -3.61 46.98
CA LEU A 81 -29.09 -2.67 47.78
C LEU A 81 -28.84 -1.25 47.30
N LEU A 82 -29.92 -0.53 47.02
CA LEU A 82 -29.90 0.85 46.57
C LEU A 82 -30.43 1.77 47.66
N HIS A 83 -29.76 2.89 47.92
CA HIS A 83 -30.20 3.88 48.90
C HIS A 83 -29.85 5.31 48.46
N THR A 84 -30.85 6.19 48.38
CA THR A 84 -30.63 7.61 48.14
C THR A 84 -30.11 8.28 49.42
N LEU A 85 -28.90 8.84 49.35
CA LEU A 85 -28.23 9.42 50.51
C LEU A 85 -28.94 10.66 51.05
N THR A 86 -29.13 10.70 52.36
CA THR A 86 -29.54 11.90 53.09
C THR A 86 -28.34 12.58 53.74
N ALA A 87 -28.50 13.86 54.14
CA ALA A 87 -27.47 14.57 54.90
C ALA A 87 -27.09 13.87 56.23
N ASN A 88 -28.03 13.14 56.83
CA ASN A 88 -27.76 12.36 58.05
C ASN A 88 -26.91 11.12 57.74
N ASP A 89 -27.17 10.44 56.62
CA ASP A 89 -26.41 9.26 56.21
C ASP A 89 -24.94 9.61 55.95
N ILE A 90 -24.68 10.76 55.31
CA ILE A 90 -23.32 11.24 55.02
C ILE A 90 -22.53 11.50 56.32
N THR A 91 -23.20 11.97 57.37
CA THR A 91 -22.54 12.36 58.63
C THR A 91 -22.47 11.23 59.67
N SER A 92 -23.44 10.31 59.67
CA SER A 92 -23.59 9.28 60.69
C SER A 92 -23.40 7.86 60.16
N GLY A 93 -23.19 7.71 58.85
CA GLY A 93 -23.25 6.44 58.14
C GLY A 93 -24.68 5.95 57.93
N VAL A 94 -24.82 4.95 57.07
CA VAL A 94 -26.08 4.24 56.78
C VAL A 94 -25.88 2.75 56.93
N THR A 95 -26.87 2.04 57.45
CA THR A 95 -26.85 0.57 57.51
C THR A 95 -27.91 0.00 56.59
N LEU A 96 -27.48 -0.74 55.57
CA LEU A 96 -28.34 -1.52 54.70
C LEU A 96 -28.22 -3.00 55.09
N THR A 97 -29.25 -3.81 54.84
CA THR A 97 -29.26 -5.21 55.27
C THR A 97 -29.67 -6.11 54.11
N PHE A 98 -28.76 -6.98 53.70
CA PHE A 98 -29.09 -8.09 52.82
C PHE A 98 -29.89 -9.12 53.62
N THR A 99 -30.99 -9.59 53.05
CA THR A 99 -31.87 -10.61 53.64
C THR A 99 -31.89 -11.84 52.76
N ASN A 100 -32.11 -13.02 53.35
CA ASN A 100 -32.16 -14.29 52.61
C ASN A 100 -30.85 -14.65 51.90
N ILE A 101 -29.70 -14.31 52.52
CA ILE A 101 -28.39 -14.73 52.02
C ILE A 101 -28.31 -16.25 52.09
N ASP A 102 -27.89 -16.88 50.99
CA ASP A 102 -27.77 -18.32 50.87
C ASP A 102 -26.73 -18.84 51.88
N PRO A 103 -27.17 -19.60 52.91
CA PRO A 103 -26.27 -20.09 53.95
C PRO A 103 -25.33 -21.21 53.47
N ALA A 104 -25.58 -21.78 52.28
CA ALA A 104 -24.75 -22.83 51.68
C ALA A 104 -23.55 -22.26 50.91
N LYS A 105 -23.54 -20.96 50.60
CA LYS A 105 -22.42 -20.30 49.92
C LYS A 105 -21.23 -20.19 50.87
N ALA A 106 -20.11 -20.77 50.46
CA ALA A 106 -18.85 -20.72 51.22
C ALA A 106 -18.16 -19.36 51.10
N GLU A 107 -18.50 -18.59 50.08
CA GLU A 107 -17.88 -17.33 49.73
C GLU A 107 -18.97 -16.26 49.57
N VAL A 108 -18.76 -15.13 50.24
CA VAL A 108 -19.62 -13.95 50.15
C VAL A 108 -18.69 -12.75 50.18
N TYR A 109 -18.76 -11.89 49.17
CA TYR A 109 -17.99 -10.66 49.07
C TYR A 109 -18.93 -9.47 48.97
N VAL A 110 -18.53 -8.33 49.54
CA VAL A 110 -19.34 -7.11 49.55
C VAL A 110 -18.50 -5.91 49.16
N ALA A 111 -19.03 -5.11 48.24
CA ALA A 111 -18.50 -3.81 47.86
C ALA A 111 -19.58 -2.73 47.99
N ALA A 112 -19.17 -1.49 48.16
CA ALA A 112 -20.05 -0.34 48.18
C ALA A 112 -19.52 0.76 47.26
N PHE A 113 -20.41 1.43 46.54
CA PHE A 113 -20.06 2.59 45.72
C PHE A 113 -21.13 3.67 45.75
N VAL A 114 -20.72 4.91 45.46
CA VAL A 114 -21.63 6.04 45.30
C VAL A 114 -21.60 6.53 43.87
N ASP A 115 -22.74 6.33 43.20
CA ASP A 115 -23.04 6.89 41.89
C ASP A 115 -23.31 8.39 42.05
N SER A 116 -22.32 9.18 41.65
CA SER A 116 -22.24 10.63 41.76
C SER A 116 -22.76 11.34 40.51
N ASP A 117 -22.70 10.69 39.34
CA ASP A 117 -23.12 11.29 38.06
C ASP A 117 -24.50 10.81 37.55
N GLY A 118 -25.06 9.78 38.20
CA GLY A 118 -26.41 9.27 38.00
C GLY A 118 -26.54 8.30 36.83
N ASP A 119 -25.43 7.71 36.35
CA ASP A 119 -25.44 6.76 35.24
C ASP A 119 -25.77 5.31 35.67
N GLY A 120 -25.83 5.06 36.99
CA GLY A 120 -26.17 3.76 37.57
C GLY A 120 -24.99 2.80 37.71
N SER A 121 -23.76 3.27 37.48
CA SER A 121 -22.55 2.46 37.48
C SER A 121 -21.39 3.19 38.17
N PRO A 122 -20.40 2.48 38.75
CA PRO A 122 -19.22 3.12 39.30
C PRO A 122 -18.30 3.59 38.18
N GLY A 123 -18.05 4.90 38.13
CA GLY A 123 -17.17 5.55 37.17
C GLY A 123 -15.82 6.04 37.76
N PRO A 124 -14.84 6.36 36.90
CA PRO A 124 -13.61 7.02 37.33
C PRO A 124 -13.91 8.29 38.13
N GLY A 125 -13.25 8.45 39.28
CA GLY A 125 -13.45 9.58 40.18
C GLY A 125 -14.57 9.40 41.22
N GLU A 126 -15.33 8.30 41.18
CA GLU A 126 -16.38 7.98 42.16
C GLU A 126 -15.86 7.21 43.36
N LEU A 127 -16.66 7.12 44.42
CA LEU A 127 -16.30 6.34 45.60
C LEU A 127 -16.65 4.87 45.36
N LEU A 128 -15.69 3.95 45.47
CA LEU A 128 -15.91 2.51 45.35
C LEU A 128 -14.84 1.74 46.13
N GLU A 129 -15.26 0.85 47.02
CA GLU A 129 -14.35 -0.07 47.71
C GLU A 129 -15.03 -1.36 48.16
N CYS A 130 -14.22 -2.40 48.37
CA CYS A 130 -14.63 -3.65 49.00
C CYS A 130 -14.43 -3.61 50.52
N TYR A 131 -15.12 -4.49 51.24
CA TYR A 131 -14.96 -4.63 52.69
C TYR A 131 -13.49 -4.84 53.13
N GLN A 132 -13.10 -4.14 54.21
CA GLN A 132 -11.74 -4.00 54.75
C GLN A 132 -10.79 -3.14 53.92
N ASP A 133 -11.30 -2.04 53.36
CA ASP A 133 -10.51 -1.04 52.63
C ASP A 133 -9.73 -1.68 51.46
N VAL A 134 -10.33 -2.70 50.82
CA VAL A 134 -9.75 -3.36 49.65
C VAL A 134 -10.19 -2.62 48.40
N SER A 135 -9.23 -2.21 47.56
CA SER A 135 -9.51 -1.61 46.26
C SER A 135 -10.36 -2.56 45.41
N ALA A 136 -11.53 -2.08 44.99
CA ALA A 136 -12.43 -2.90 44.19
C ALA A 136 -11.82 -3.21 42.82
N LEU A 137 -11.10 -2.27 42.22
CA LEU A 137 -10.38 -2.50 40.97
C LEU A 137 -9.29 -3.56 41.12
N ASP A 138 -8.53 -3.52 42.22
CA ASP A 138 -7.51 -4.55 42.48
C ASP A 138 -8.16 -5.92 42.75
N ALA A 139 -9.34 -5.95 43.38
CA ALA A 139 -10.10 -7.19 43.58
C ALA A 139 -10.64 -7.77 42.26
N LEU A 140 -11.18 -6.93 41.38
CA LEU A 140 -11.70 -7.33 40.06
C LEU A 140 -10.59 -7.78 39.12
N THR A 141 -9.42 -7.12 39.17
CA THR A 141 -8.25 -7.49 38.36
C THR A 141 -7.38 -8.59 38.99
N GLY A 142 -7.77 -9.12 40.15
CA GLY A 142 -7.04 -10.17 40.87
C GLY A 142 -5.71 -9.74 41.50
N LYS A 143 -5.39 -8.44 41.51
CA LYS A 143 -4.20 -7.87 42.20
C LYS A 143 -4.33 -7.94 43.72
N ALA A 144 -5.54 -7.92 44.25
CA ALA A 144 -5.85 -8.10 45.65
C ALA A 144 -7.00 -9.10 45.85
N ASN A 145 -7.06 -9.74 47.02
CA ASN A 145 -8.19 -10.58 47.38
C ASN A 145 -9.19 -9.77 48.20
N ALA A 146 -10.44 -9.72 47.76
CA ALA A 146 -11.51 -9.23 48.62
C ALA A 146 -11.69 -10.13 49.85
N THR A 147 -12.20 -9.55 50.93
CA THR A 147 -12.39 -10.31 52.18
C THR A 147 -13.70 -11.07 52.15
N ASN A 148 -13.63 -12.40 52.27
CA ASN A 148 -14.83 -13.24 52.41
C ASN A 148 -15.54 -12.94 53.75
N VAL A 149 -16.84 -12.62 53.68
CA VAL A 149 -17.71 -12.30 54.82
C VAL A 149 -18.75 -13.38 55.11
N ALA A 150 -18.63 -14.56 54.50
CA ALA A 150 -19.53 -15.69 54.73
C ALA A 150 -19.70 -15.98 56.23
N GLY A 151 -20.96 -16.09 56.67
CA GLY A 151 -21.32 -16.35 58.07
C GLY A 151 -21.20 -15.16 59.02
N LYS A 152 -20.75 -13.98 58.57
CA LYS A 152 -20.84 -12.74 59.36
C LYS A 152 -22.30 -12.27 59.44
N LYS A 153 -22.63 -11.58 60.53
CA LYS A 153 -23.96 -10.96 60.75
C LYS A 153 -23.97 -9.46 60.48
N ALA A 154 -22.80 -8.82 60.61
CA ALA A 154 -22.63 -7.40 60.35
C ALA A 154 -21.19 -7.12 59.90
N ILE A 155 -21.04 -6.15 59.01
CA ILE A 155 -19.77 -5.57 58.56
C ILE A 155 -19.87 -4.05 58.47
N THR A 156 -18.71 -3.39 58.44
CA THR A 156 -18.61 -1.95 58.23
C THR A 156 -17.62 -1.68 57.11
N ILE A 157 -18.01 -0.84 56.17
CA ILE A 157 -17.20 -0.32 55.06
C ILE A 157 -17.01 1.17 55.32
N ASN A 158 -15.78 1.66 55.26
CA ASN A 158 -15.43 3.04 55.56
C ASN A 158 -15.06 3.73 54.25
N LEU A 159 -16.08 3.93 53.41
CA LEU A 159 -15.96 4.35 52.03
C LEU A 159 -15.11 5.62 51.90
N ASP A 160 -13.87 5.44 51.47
CA ASP A 160 -12.87 6.49 51.35
C ASP A 160 -12.02 6.41 50.09
N GLN A 161 -12.09 5.29 49.36
CA GLN A 161 -11.36 5.12 48.10
C GLN A 161 -12.11 5.71 46.92
N ILE A 162 -11.36 6.44 46.10
CA ILE A 162 -11.81 6.96 44.82
C ILE A 162 -11.37 5.97 43.74
N LEU A 163 -12.30 5.53 42.89
CA LEU A 163 -12.00 4.69 41.74
C LEU A 163 -11.09 5.45 40.78
N THR A 164 -9.87 4.97 40.61
CA THR A 164 -8.92 5.48 39.63
C THR A 164 -8.65 4.39 38.61
N MET A 165 -8.95 4.66 37.34
CA MET A 165 -8.61 3.76 36.26
C MET A 165 -7.11 3.83 35.93
N PRO A 166 -6.53 2.76 35.35
CA PRO A 166 -5.16 2.78 34.88
C PRO A 166 -4.91 3.90 33.87
N SER A 167 -3.72 4.49 33.93
CA SER A 167 -3.25 5.47 32.97
C SER A 167 -1.84 5.12 32.51
N LEU A 168 -1.51 5.57 31.30
CA LEU A 168 -0.20 5.34 30.69
C LEU A 168 0.36 6.68 30.23
N ALA A 169 1.44 7.11 30.88
CA ALA A 169 2.21 8.27 30.45
C ALA A 169 3.19 7.88 29.33
N VAL A 170 3.01 8.44 28.13
CA VAL A 170 3.86 8.22 26.96
C VAL A 170 4.73 9.43 26.76
N THR A 171 6.04 9.28 26.97
CA THR A 171 7.01 10.34 26.68
C THR A 171 7.60 10.12 25.29
N VAL A 172 7.37 11.07 24.39
CA VAL A 172 7.94 11.06 23.04
C VAL A 172 9.15 11.99 23.02
N ASN A 173 10.32 11.44 22.76
CA ASN A 173 11.54 12.17 22.51
C ASN A 173 11.78 12.24 21.01
N PHE A 174 12.31 13.35 20.52
CA PHE A 174 12.73 13.51 19.13
C PHE A 174 14.24 13.36 19.04
N THR A 175 14.70 12.14 18.84
CA THR A 175 16.09 11.82 18.49
C THR A 175 16.25 11.95 16.96
N GLY A 176 17.47 11.98 16.42
CA GLY A 176 17.67 12.07 14.97
C GLY A 176 16.99 13.25 14.25
N THR A 177 16.18 12.95 13.23
CA THR A 177 15.49 13.95 12.40
C THR A 177 14.37 14.62 13.18
N LYS A 178 14.39 15.96 13.23
CA LYS A 178 13.48 16.73 14.08
C LYS A 178 12.34 17.35 13.26
N PRO A 179 11.07 17.20 13.68
CA PRO A 179 9.96 17.87 13.03
C PRO A 179 10.00 19.39 13.27
N GLU A 180 9.23 20.12 12.46
CA GLU A 180 9.07 21.56 12.62
C GLU A 180 8.10 21.93 13.74
N VAL A 181 8.27 23.12 14.32
CA VAL A 181 7.33 23.68 15.29
C VAL A 181 5.97 23.86 14.64
N GLY A 182 4.92 23.40 15.33
CA GLY A 182 3.54 23.47 14.86
C GLY A 182 3.07 22.24 14.09
N LYS A 183 3.94 21.24 13.83
CA LYS A 183 3.51 19.91 13.39
C LYS A 183 2.74 19.19 14.49
N GLU A 184 1.77 18.37 14.12
CA GLU A 184 0.95 17.60 15.06
C GLU A 184 1.63 16.27 15.37
N LEU A 185 1.87 16.03 16.67
CA LEU A 185 2.21 14.71 17.20
C LEU A 185 0.92 13.99 17.55
N MET A 186 0.74 12.81 16.97
CA MET A 186 -0.27 11.85 17.34
C MET A 186 0.37 10.71 18.13
N VAL A 187 -0.25 10.34 19.25
CA VAL A 187 0.09 9.12 19.97
C VAL A 187 -1.16 8.26 19.98
N VAL A 188 -1.02 7.05 19.47
CA VAL A 188 -2.12 6.09 19.31
C VAL A 188 -1.95 4.91 20.25
N LEU A 189 -3.07 4.39 20.75
CA LEU A 189 -3.13 3.17 21.55
C LEU A 189 -4.18 2.24 20.98
N VAL A 190 -3.83 0.97 20.86
CA VAL A 190 -4.73 -0.11 20.41
C VAL A 190 -4.71 -1.30 21.38
N TYR A 191 -5.84 -1.99 21.51
CA TYR A 191 -6.02 -3.19 22.36
C TYR A 191 -5.91 -4.51 21.58
N SER A 192 -5.35 -4.47 20.37
CA SER A 192 -5.09 -5.62 19.50
C SER A 192 -3.82 -5.37 18.68
N PRO A 193 -3.20 -6.40 18.10
CA PRO A 193 -1.98 -6.23 17.30
C PRO A 193 -2.21 -5.26 16.14
N PHE A 194 -1.27 -4.34 15.90
CA PHE A 194 -1.40 -3.32 14.85
C PHE A 194 -1.68 -3.88 13.44
N SER A 195 -1.19 -5.08 13.12
CA SER A 195 -1.44 -5.78 11.85
C SER A 195 -2.89 -6.27 11.69
N GLU A 196 -3.65 -6.35 12.78
CA GLU A 196 -5.07 -6.74 12.79
C GLU A 196 -6.01 -5.53 12.84
N VAL A 197 -5.47 -4.33 13.10
CA VAL A 197 -6.24 -3.09 13.18
C VAL A 197 -6.28 -2.43 11.81
N ASP A 198 -7.48 -2.26 11.28
CA ASP A 198 -7.71 -1.41 10.12
C ASP A 198 -7.66 0.07 10.56
N MET A 199 -6.44 0.61 10.68
CA MET A 199 -6.22 1.99 11.13
C MET A 199 -6.85 3.04 10.21
N GLU A 200 -7.11 2.70 8.94
CA GLU A 200 -7.74 3.59 7.97
C GLU A 200 -9.27 3.67 8.18
N ASN A 201 -9.92 2.53 8.42
CA ASN A 201 -11.38 2.47 8.54
C ASN A 201 -11.89 2.54 9.99
N ASP A 202 -11.23 1.87 10.92
CA ASP A 202 -11.65 1.75 12.31
C ASP A 202 -10.93 2.77 13.22
N GLY A 203 -9.69 3.11 12.87
CA GLY A 203 -8.84 3.99 13.68
C GLY A 203 -8.37 3.33 14.99
N PRO A 204 -7.62 4.06 15.83
CA PRO A 204 -7.12 3.52 17.09
C PRO A 204 -8.20 3.52 18.18
N ASP A 205 -8.04 2.65 19.18
CA ASP A 205 -8.91 2.62 20.37
C ASP A 205 -8.83 3.93 21.17
N LYS A 206 -7.64 4.53 21.26
CA LYS A 206 -7.43 5.88 21.82
C LYS A 206 -6.41 6.66 20.99
N LEU A 207 -6.65 7.96 20.87
CA LEU A 207 -5.78 8.92 20.18
C LEU A 207 -5.56 10.14 21.07
N LEU A 208 -4.31 10.56 21.18
CA LEU A 208 -3.91 11.85 21.74
C LEU A 208 -3.20 12.67 20.66
N SER A 209 -3.54 13.95 20.58
CA SER A 209 -2.95 14.89 19.63
C SER A 209 -2.32 16.07 20.36
N HIS A 210 -1.17 16.54 19.88
CA HIS A 210 -0.48 17.70 20.43
C HIS A 210 0.32 18.45 19.36
N PHE A 211 0.09 19.76 19.22
CA PHE A 211 0.91 20.60 18.32
C PHE A 211 2.26 20.91 18.96
N LEU A 212 3.33 20.50 18.29
CA LEU A 212 4.68 20.57 18.82
C LEU A 212 5.18 22.00 19.01
N THR A 213 5.69 22.29 20.20
CA THR A 213 6.43 23.51 20.50
C THR A 213 7.94 23.27 20.37
N GLY A 214 8.73 24.34 20.29
CA GLY A 214 10.19 24.22 20.28
C GLY A 214 10.77 23.57 21.55
N ASN A 215 10.06 23.66 22.68
CA ASN A 215 10.45 22.97 23.91
C ASN A 215 10.24 21.46 23.78
N ASP A 216 9.13 21.03 23.19
CA ASP A 216 8.78 19.62 23.02
C ASP A 216 9.80 18.93 22.11
N ILE A 217 10.18 19.56 20.99
CA ILE A 217 11.19 19.05 20.06
C ILE A 217 12.59 18.95 20.71
N THR A 218 12.85 19.74 21.76
CA THR A 218 14.15 19.77 22.44
C THR A 218 14.22 18.81 23.63
N ASN A 219 13.16 18.75 24.43
CA ASN A 219 13.13 18.09 25.73
C ASN A 219 12.17 16.88 25.78
N GLY A 220 11.49 16.58 24.68
CA GLY A 220 10.40 15.62 24.63
C GLY A 220 9.07 16.20 25.14
N VAL A 221 8.00 15.45 24.90
CA VAL A 221 6.65 15.75 25.40
C VAL A 221 6.06 14.48 25.99
N THR A 222 5.37 14.62 27.13
CA THR A 222 4.64 13.52 27.75
C THR A 222 3.14 13.73 27.56
N LEU A 223 2.48 12.80 26.89
CA LEU A 223 1.03 12.71 26.77
C LEU A 223 0.56 11.54 27.63
N THR A 224 -0.60 11.64 28.27
CA THR A 224 -1.11 10.59 29.17
C THR A 224 -2.44 10.07 28.67
N PHE A 225 -2.50 8.77 28.38
CA PHE A 225 -3.77 8.08 28.20
C PHE A 225 -4.39 7.85 29.57
N GLU A 226 -5.54 8.45 29.82
CA GLU A 226 -6.36 8.19 30.99
C GLU A 226 -7.42 7.13 30.68
N ASP A 227 -7.94 6.51 31.73
CA ASP A 227 -9.00 5.51 31.66
C ASP A 227 -8.68 4.37 30.67
N ILE A 228 -7.55 3.70 30.87
CA ILE A 228 -7.19 2.53 30.06
C ILE A 228 -7.97 1.33 30.57
N ASN A 229 -8.40 0.45 29.67
CA ASN A 229 -9.11 -0.78 30.03
C ASN A 229 -8.23 -1.63 30.97
N PRO A 230 -8.63 -1.83 32.24
CA PRO A 230 -7.84 -2.56 33.21
C PRO A 230 -7.80 -4.08 32.95
N PHE A 231 -8.67 -4.58 32.07
CA PHE A 231 -8.78 -5.99 31.69
C PHE A 231 -8.14 -6.29 30.33
N ALA A 232 -7.59 -5.29 29.64
CA ALA A 232 -6.91 -5.51 28.37
C ALA A 232 -5.65 -6.37 28.59
N GLU A 233 -5.59 -7.52 27.92
CA GLU A 233 -4.40 -8.37 27.91
C GLU A 233 -3.31 -7.80 26.99
N GLU A 234 -3.72 -7.02 26.00
CA GLU A 234 -2.86 -6.43 24.98
C GLU A 234 -3.08 -4.92 24.91
N VAL A 235 -1.98 -4.17 24.97
CA VAL A 235 -1.95 -2.72 24.78
C VAL A 235 -0.72 -2.40 23.94
N TYR A 236 -0.88 -1.77 22.79
CA TYR A 236 0.21 -1.34 21.92
C TYR A 236 0.14 0.16 21.66
N VAL A 237 1.30 0.80 21.55
CA VAL A 237 1.41 2.25 21.41
C VAL A 237 2.39 2.63 20.31
N ALA A 238 2.00 3.61 19.49
CA ALA A 238 2.85 4.23 18.47
C ALA A 238 2.77 5.76 18.54
N ALA A 239 3.83 6.42 18.09
CA ALA A 239 3.91 7.87 17.93
C ALA A 239 4.12 8.21 16.45
N ILE A 240 3.39 9.22 15.97
CA ILE A 240 3.34 9.64 14.57
C ILE A 240 3.46 11.16 14.50
N VAL A 241 4.32 11.67 13.61
CA VAL A 241 4.29 13.06 13.18
C VAL A 241 4.25 13.11 11.66
N ASP A 242 3.20 13.74 11.12
CA ASP A 242 3.09 14.12 9.71
C ASP A 242 4.24 15.09 9.38
N PHE A 243 5.33 14.53 8.86
CA PHE A 243 6.59 15.22 8.67
C PHE A 243 6.61 15.93 7.32
N ASP A 244 6.13 15.28 6.25
CA ASP A 244 6.14 15.82 4.90
C ASP A 244 4.96 16.78 4.58
N GLY A 245 3.89 16.75 5.38
CA GLY A 245 2.74 17.63 5.28
C GLY A 245 1.67 17.17 4.29
N ASP A 246 1.65 15.90 3.88
CA ASP A 246 0.65 15.37 2.95
C ASP A 246 -0.73 15.13 3.61
N GLY A 247 -0.77 15.16 4.95
CA GLY A 247 -1.97 15.00 5.77
C GLY A 247 -2.39 13.56 6.06
N SER A 248 -1.56 12.56 5.76
CA SER A 248 -1.83 11.13 5.97
C SER A 248 -0.59 10.42 6.53
N PRO A 249 -0.71 9.62 7.62
CA PRO A 249 0.42 8.84 8.11
C PRO A 249 0.98 7.89 7.04
N GLY A 250 2.24 8.06 6.63
CA GLY A 250 2.81 7.23 5.57
C GLY A 250 4.32 7.35 5.37
N PRO A 251 4.85 6.78 4.26
CA PRO A 251 6.23 7.01 3.85
C PRO A 251 6.53 8.51 3.78
N GLY A 252 7.61 8.95 4.43
CA GLY A 252 7.94 10.38 4.57
C GLY A 252 7.72 10.92 6.00
N ASP A 253 6.92 10.24 6.82
CA ASP A 253 6.61 10.65 8.19
C ASP A 253 7.49 10.04 9.25
N LEU A 254 7.56 10.70 10.42
CA LEU A 254 8.16 10.10 11.60
C LEU A 254 7.15 9.17 12.26
N ILE A 255 7.38 7.86 12.20
CA ILE A 255 6.46 6.86 12.77
C ILE A 255 7.23 5.73 13.46
N GLU A 256 6.97 5.54 14.75
CA GLU A 256 7.56 4.46 15.52
C GLU A 256 6.60 3.85 16.55
N CYS A 257 6.72 2.53 16.73
CA CYS A 257 6.11 1.82 17.84
C CYS A 257 7.04 1.80 19.05
N TYR A 258 6.48 1.57 20.25
CA TYR A 258 7.26 1.45 21.48
C TYR A 258 8.47 0.49 21.37
N GLN A 259 9.60 0.91 21.96
CA GLN A 259 10.95 0.30 21.86
C GLN A 259 11.64 0.49 20.52
N ASP A 260 11.46 1.66 19.90
CA ASP A 260 12.15 2.07 18.66
C ASP A 260 11.99 0.98 17.57
N LYS A 261 10.76 0.45 17.46
CA LYS A 261 10.42 -0.58 16.48
C LYS A 261 9.86 0.06 15.22
N ASN A 262 10.39 -0.36 14.08
CA ASN A 262 9.95 0.07 12.76
C ASN A 262 8.45 -0.20 12.58
N ALA A 263 7.68 0.87 12.34
CA ALA A 263 6.23 0.79 12.27
C ALA A 263 5.73 0.06 11.02
N LEU A 264 6.42 0.18 9.88
CA LEU A 264 6.03 -0.51 8.64
C LEU A 264 6.17 -2.03 8.77
N ASP A 265 7.24 -2.51 9.40
CA ASP A 265 7.40 -3.95 9.66
C ASP A 265 6.31 -4.47 10.59
N ILE A 266 5.87 -3.68 11.57
CA ILE A 266 4.76 -4.06 12.46
C ILE A 266 3.42 -4.07 11.73
N LEU A 267 3.10 -3.00 10.99
CA LEU A 267 1.84 -2.89 10.25
C LEU A 267 1.72 -3.96 9.15
N SER A 268 2.83 -4.36 8.53
CA SER A 268 2.88 -5.44 7.54
C SER A 268 2.98 -6.84 8.14
N GLY A 269 3.06 -6.98 9.46
CA GLY A 269 3.18 -8.27 10.15
C GLY A 269 4.55 -8.95 10.00
N LYS A 270 5.57 -8.22 9.56
CA LYS A 270 6.98 -8.69 9.50
C LYS A 270 7.65 -8.66 10.89
N ALA A 271 7.16 -7.82 11.80
CA ALA A 271 7.61 -7.72 13.18
C ALA A 271 6.42 -7.60 14.16
N GLU A 272 6.67 -7.91 15.42
CA GLU A 272 5.66 -7.80 16.49
C GLU A 272 5.87 -6.52 17.29
N ALA A 273 4.80 -5.81 17.61
CA ALA A 273 4.83 -4.69 18.55
C ALA A 273 5.09 -5.18 19.99
N THR A 274 5.59 -4.30 20.86
CA THR A 274 5.76 -4.64 22.28
C THR A 274 4.49 -4.32 23.05
N ASN A 275 3.89 -5.35 23.67
CA ASN A 275 2.74 -5.18 24.56
C ASN A 275 3.16 -4.44 25.85
N VAL A 276 2.43 -3.39 26.21
CA VAL A 276 2.65 -2.53 27.38
C VAL A 276 1.52 -2.62 28.40
N ALA A 277 0.68 -3.66 28.34
CA ALA A 277 -0.39 -3.88 29.29
C ALA A 277 0.13 -3.88 30.74
N GLY A 278 -0.47 -3.05 31.59
CA GLY A 278 -0.10 -2.90 33.00
C GLY A 278 1.07 -1.94 33.28
N GLU A 279 1.75 -1.42 32.25
CA GLU A 279 2.74 -0.37 32.40
C GLU A 279 2.07 0.96 32.76
N THR A 280 2.76 1.80 33.54
CA THR A 280 2.26 3.14 33.93
C THR A 280 2.95 4.26 33.18
N ALA A 281 4.12 4.00 32.60
CA ALA A 281 4.86 4.97 31.80
C ALA A 281 5.79 4.29 30.79
N ILE A 282 5.85 4.84 29.59
CA ILE A 282 6.77 4.40 28.52
C ILE A 282 7.44 5.61 27.84
N THR A 283 8.53 5.33 27.14
CA THR A 283 9.25 6.30 26.31
C THR A 283 9.39 5.77 24.90
N ILE A 284 9.12 6.61 23.90
CA ILE A 284 9.37 6.37 22.47
C ILE A 284 10.38 7.40 22.00
N ASN A 285 11.45 6.98 21.33
CA ASN A 285 12.46 7.89 20.78
C ASN A 285 12.27 8.04 19.28
N LEU A 286 11.28 8.85 18.91
CA LEU A 286 10.88 9.06 17.53
C LEU A 286 11.99 9.74 16.71
N ASP A 287 12.68 8.95 15.90
CA ASP A 287 13.80 9.38 15.05
C ASP A 287 13.87 8.76 13.66
N GLU A 288 13.04 7.75 13.39
CA GLU A 288 12.93 7.07 12.12
C GLU A 288 11.85 7.71 11.24
N ILE A 289 12.25 8.12 10.03
CA ILE A 289 11.31 8.43 8.96
C ILE A 289 10.89 7.10 8.35
N MET A 290 9.59 6.82 8.33
CA MET A 290 9.02 5.69 7.63
C MET A 290 9.41 5.78 6.16
N THR A 291 10.11 4.75 5.68
CA THR A 291 10.44 4.62 4.26
C THR A 291 9.58 3.51 3.68
N GLY A 292 8.98 3.77 2.52
CA GLY A 292 8.33 2.72 1.76
C GLY A 292 9.34 1.70 1.24
N PRO A 293 8.87 0.54 0.77
CA PRO A 293 9.71 -0.34 -0.04
C PRO A 293 10.34 0.45 -1.19
N SER A 294 11.64 0.22 -1.42
CA SER A 294 12.40 0.85 -2.49
C SER A 294 13.35 -0.14 -3.15
N LEU A 295 13.60 0.08 -4.44
CA LEU A 295 14.57 -0.67 -5.22
C LEU A 295 15.64 0.28 -5.74
N ASP A 296 16.90 0.07 -5.31
CA ASP A 296 18.03 0.84 -5.81
C ASP A 296 18.49 0.27 -7.17
N VAL A 297 18.27 1.01 -8.26
CA VAL A 297 18.70 0.62 -9.61
C VAL A 297 19.95 1.39 -9.99
N THR A 298 21.09 0.71 -10.07
CA THR A 298 22.35 1.33 -10.53
C THR A 298 22.57 1.06 -12.01
N VAL A 299 22.53 2.10 -12.83
CA VAL A 299 22.81 2.04 -14.26
C VAL A 299 24.24 2.47 -14.54
N LYS A 300 24.99 1.65 -15.26
CA LYS A 300 26.35 1.95 -15.74
C LYS A 300 26.37 1.89 -17.25
N PHE A 301 26.96 2.90 -17.88
CA PHE A 301 27.12 2.92 -19.34
C PHE A 301 28.41 2.17 -19.68
N THR A 302 28.30 0.95 -20.21
CA THR A 302 29.46 0.09 -20.46
C THR A 302 29.75 -0.18 -21.94
N GLY A 303 28.82 0.22 -22.82
CA GLY A 303 28.92 0.06 -24.26
C GLY A 303 29.77 1.11 -24.97
N ASP A 304 29.90 0.91 -26.29
CA ASP A 304 30.62 1.84 -27.18
C ASP A 304 29.82 3.11 -27.47
N LEU A 305 28.50 3.05 -27.38
CA LEU A 305 27.61 4.21 -27.49
C LEU A 305 27.47 4.87 -26.11
N ILE A 306 27.92 6.13 -26.02
CA ILE A 306 28.00 6.87 -24.76
C ILE A 306 26.98 8.02 -24.81
N PRO A 307 26.08 8.14 -23.82
CA PRO A 307 25.17 9.27 -23.71
C PRO A 307 25.88 10.63 -23.54
N GLU A 308 25.19 11.70 -23.88
CA GLU A 308 25.64 13.08 -23.66
C GLU A 308 25.05 13.68 -22.37
N VAL A 309 25.70 14.75 -21.88
CA VAL A 309 25.17 15.52 -20.76
C VAL A 309 23.86 16.19 -21.16
N GLY A 310 22.80 15.94 -20.38
CA GLY A 310 21.46 16.44 -20.63
C GLY A 310 20.52 15.43 -21.27
N ASP A 311 21.02 14.29 -21.76
CA ASP A 311 20.17 13.17 -22.17
C ASP A 311 19.44 12.58 -20.94
N PHE A 312 18.31 11.92 -21.17
CA PHE A 312 17.47 11.39 -20.09
C PHE A 312 17.62 9.88 -19.98
N LEU A 313 18.09 9.42 -18.82
CA LEU A 313 17.95 8.03 -18.43
C LEU A 313 16.55 7.81 -17.86
N SER A 314 15.81 6.85 -18.40
CA SER A 314 14.56 6.38 -17.82
C SER A 314 14.74 4.96 -17.31
N VAL A 315 14.51 4.76 -16.01
CA VAL A 315 14.42 3.43 -15.39
C VAL A 315 12.95 3.09 -15.28
N PHE A 316 12.55 1.91 -15.73
CA PHE A 316 11.15 1.49 -15.80
C PHE A 316 10.95 0.09 -15.20
N VAL A 317 9.72 -0.17 -14.78
CA VAL A 317 9.31 -1.43 -14.13
C VAL A 317 8.02 -1.94 -14.76
N PHE A 318 7.96 -3.25 -14.98
CA PHE A 318 6.73 -3.98 -15.29
C PHE A 318 6.44 -5.02 -14.20
N TYR A 319 5.19 -5.08 -13.77
CA TYR A 319 4.64 -6.09 -12.86
C TYR A 319 3.96 -7.25 -13.59
N THR A 320 4.04 -7.23 -14.91
CA THR A 320 3.52 -8.27 -15.81
C THR A 320 4.72 -8.92 -16.52
N LYS A 321 4.62 -10.22 -16.80
CA LYS A 321 5.65 -10.89 -17.60
C LYS A 321 5.78 -10.23 -18.95
N ILE A 322 7.02 -9.99 -19.37
CA ILE A 322 7.29 -9.30 -20.64
C ILE A 322 6.65 -10.04 -21.83
N SER A 323 6.68 -11.37 -21.84
CA SER A 323 6.02 -12.20 -22.86
C SER A 323 4.48 -12.11 -22.89
N GLU A 324 3.88 -11.52 -21.86
CA GLU A 324 2.43 -11.32 -21.74
C GLU A 324 2.03 -9.86 -22.00
N LEU A 325 2.99 -8.97 -22.24
CA LEU A 325 2.73 -7.58 -22.61
C LEU A 325 2.27 -7.51 -24.06
N ASP A 326 1.19 -6.76 -24.30
CA ASP A 326 0.75 -6.40 -25.64
C ASP A 326 1.54 -5.17 -26.11
N LEU A 327 2.76 -5.41 -26.61
CA LEU A 327 3.69 -4.36 -27.01
C LEU A 327 3.31 -3.69 -28.34
N ASP A 328 2.33 -4.25 -29.06
CA ASP A 328 1.69 -3.63 -30.22
C ASP A 328 0.57 -2.64 -29.84
N GLY A 329 0.22 -2.58 -28.55
CA GLY A 329 -0.78 -1.68 -27.98
C GLY A 329 -0.20 -0.53 -27.15
N ASP A 330 -1.08 0.27 -26.55
CA ASP A 330 -0.72 1.37 -25.64
C ASP A 330 -0.34 0.85 -24.23
N VAL A 331 0.60 -0.10 -24.13
CA VAL A 331 1.05 -0.66 -22.84
C VAL A 331 2.35 0.02 -22.40
N GLY A 332 2.23 0.93 -21.44
CA GLY A 332 3.37 1.57 -20.77
C GLY A 332 3.85 0.81 -19.52
N PRO A 333 5.01 1.19 -18.96
CA PRO A 333 5.50 0.61 -17.72
C PRO A 333 4.57 0.94 -16.54
N ASP A 334 4.50 0.05 -15.57
CA ASP A 334 3.73 0.24 -14.33
C ASP A 334 4.33 1.35 -13.46
N PHE A 335 5.66 1.53 -13.54
CA PHE A 335 6.39 2.56 -12.82
C PHE A 335 7.60 3.01 -13.66
N TYR A 336 7.94 4.30 -13.63
CA TYR A 336 9.19 4.77 -14.23
C TYR A 336 9.68 6.05 -13.57
N VAL A 337 10.99 6.25 -13.59
CA VAL A 337 11.68 7.45 -13.10
C VAL A 337 12.68 7.90 -14.15
N SER A 338 12.66 9.18 -14.49
CA SER A 338 13.61 9.77 -15.45
C SER A 338 14.59 10.73 -14.77
N VAL A 339 15.87 10.64 -15.15
CA VAL A 339 16.95 11.45 -14.61
C VAL A 339 17.74 12.07 -15.75
N ALA A 340 17.88 13.40 -15.73
CA ALA A 340 18.78 14.11 -16.64
C ALA A 340 20.24 13.77 -16.31
N LEU A 341 21.00 13.30 -17.30
CA LEU A 341 22.36 12.84 -17.12
C LEU A 341 23.33 14.00 -16.94
N THR A 342 24.22 13.84 -15.95
CA THR A 342 25.38 14.71 -15.74
C THR A 342 26.64 13.98 -16.17
N GLN A 343 27.75 14.70 -16.38
CA GLN A 343 29.03 14.05 -16.69
C GLN A 343 29.43 13.03 -15.62
N SER A 344 29.12 13.31 -14.35
CA SER A 344 29.41 12.37 -13.26
C SER A 344 28.58 11.08 -13.36
N HIS A 345 27.34 11.17 -13.83
CA HIS A 345 26.49 9.99 -14.08
C HIS A 345 27.07 9.14 -15.20
N ILE A 346 27.51 9.77 -16.29
CA ILE A 346 28.11 9.07 -17.44
C ILE A 346 29.41 8.36 -17.03
N ASP A 347 30.29 9.05 -16.31
CA ASP A 347 31.61 8.52 -15.95
C ASP A 347 31.57 7.42 -14.87
N ASN A 348 30.60 7.46 -13.95
CA ASN A 348 30.59 6.60 -12.75
C ASN A 348 29.34 5.72 -12.62
N GLY A 349 28.36 5.88 -13.50
CA GLY A 349 27.02 5.36 -13.34
C GLY A 349 26.13 6.25 -12.46
N VAL A 350 24.86 5.88 -12.39
CA VAL A 350 23.83 6.57 -11.60
C VAL A 350 22.99 5.54 -10.85
N THR A 351 22.73 5.80 -9.57
CA THR A 351 21.79 5.00 -8.78
C THR A 351 20.48 5.76 -8.69
N VAL A 352 19.43 5.20 -9.28
CA VAL A 352 18.06 5.70 -9.21
C VAL A 352 17.34 4.92 -8.13
N LYS A 353 16.71 5.63 -7.18
CA LYS A 353 15.85 5.02 -6.18
C LYS A 353 14.43 4.97 -6.71
N LEU A 354 13.87 3.77 -6.80
CA LEU A 354 12.46 3.57 -7.11
C LEU A 354 11.71 3.51 -5.77
N ASP A 355 11.43 4.68 -5.20
CA ASP A 355 10.65 4.81 -3.97
C ASP A 355 9.16 4.49 -4.25
N GLU A 356 8.46 3.89 -3.29
CA GLU A 356 7.03 3.49 -3.40
C GLU A 356 6.73 2.41 -4.45
N ILE A 357 7.77 1.69 -4.90
CA ILE A 357 7.60 0.51 -5.76
C ILE A 357 6.93 -0.63 -4.97
N ASP A 358 5.97 -1.32 -5.60
CA ASP A 358 5.29 -2.48 -5.01
C ASP A 358 6.16 -3.74 -5.14
N LEU A 359 7.03 -3.95 -4.14
CA LEU A 359 7.93 -5.11 -4.10
C LEU A 359 7.23 -6.44 -3.76
N ASP A 360 5.95 -6.42 -3.39
CA ASP A 360 5.18 -7.63 -3.09
C ASP A 360 4.61 -8.28 -4.36
N LYS A 361 4.72 -7.61 -5.52
CA LYS A 361 4.35 -8.18 -6.81
C LYS A 361 5.20 -9.42 -7.11
N PRO A 362 4.59 -10.54 -7.52
CA PRO A 362 5.32 -11.77 -7.80
C PRO A 362 6.20 -11.67 -9.04
N GLU A 363 5.92 -10.73 -9.95
CA GLU A 363 6.69 -10.45 -11.15
C GLU A 363 7.16 -8.99 -11.08
N ILE A 364 8.47 -8.76 -11.15
CA ILE A 364 9.07 -7.43 -11.17
C ILE A 364 10.19 -7.45 -12.20
N TYR A 365 9.99 -6.79 -13.34
CA TYR A 365 11.00 -6.69 -14.39
C TYR A 365 11.46 -5.25 -14.50
N VAL A 366 12.76 -5.04 -14.38
CA VAL A 366 13.36 -3.70 -14.37
C VAL A 366 14.22 -3.52 -15.62
N GLY A 367 14.07 -2.38 -16.29
CA GLY A 367 14.92 -2.01 -17.41
C GLY A 367 15.30 -0.53 -17.38
N ALA A 368 16.16 -0.16 -18.30
CA ALA A 368 16.64 1.19 -18.48
C ALA A 368 16.69 1.57 -19.96
N THR A 369 16.34 2.81 -20.27
CA THR A 369 16.55 3.41 -21.60
C THR A 369 17.25 4.75 -21.52
N VAL A 370 18.03 5.10 -22.55
CA VAL A 370 18.49 6.46 -22.81
C VAL A 370 18.17 6.80 -24.25
N ASP A 371 17.34 7.81 -24.43
CA ASP A 371 17.09 8.47 -25.71
C ASP A 371 18.31 9.35 -26.05
N ILE A 372 19.09 8.91 -27.04
CA ILE A 372 20.33 9.52 -27.49
C ILE A 372 20.08 10.38 -28.73
N ASP A 373 19.19 9.94 -29.60
CA ASP A 373 18.93 10.63 -30.86
C ASP A 373 17.92 11.80 -30.73
N LYS A 374 17.30 11.94 -29.56
CA LYS A 374 16.37 13.01 -29.15
C LYS A 374 15.05 12.95 -29.91
N ASN A 375 14.66 11.76 -30.33
CA ASN A 375 13.35 11.48 -30.87
C ASN A 375 12.32 11.25 -29.74
N GLU A 376 11.03 11.19 -30.06
CA GLU A 376 10.02 10.87 -29.05
C GLU A 376 10.06 9.36 -28.74
N GLY A 377 10.61 9.00 -27.57
CA GLY A 377 10.61 7.63 -27.05
C GLY A 377 11.86 6.83 -27.43
N PRO A 378 12.00 5.58 -26.92
CA PRO A 378 13.10 4.71 -27.32
C PRO A 378 12.92 4.28 -28.78
N THR A 379 13.88 4.65 -29.62
CA THR A 379 13.91 4.37 -31.05
C THR A 379 15.20 3.65 -31.46
N PRO A 380 15.27 3.06 -32.67
CA PRO A 380 16.48 2.37 -33.12
C PRO A 380 17.70 3.29 -33.11
N GLY A 381 18.74 2.89 -32.37
CA GLY A 381 19.92 3.71 -32.11
C GLY A 381 20.04 4.22 -30.68
N ASP A 382 18.98 4.13 -29.88
CA ASP A 382 19.00 4.43 -28.45
C ASP A 382 19.57 3.29 -27.62
N LEU A 383 19.93 3.57 -26.37
CA LEU A 383 20.29 2.50 -25.43
C LEU A 383 19.03 1.97 -24.75
N ALA A 384 18.80 0.65 -24.77
CA ALA A 384 17.68 0.05 -24.07
C ALA A 384 17.91 -1.43 -23.73
N GLU A 385 17.79 -1.78 -22.44
CA GLU A 385 17.86 -3.17 -21.99
C GLU A 385 17.14 -3.38 -20.65
N PHE A 386 16.84 -4.64 -20.36
CA PHE A 386 16.42 -5.12 -19.05
C PHE A 386 17.62 -5.55 -18.20
N PHE A 387 17.39 -5.68 -16.90
CA PHE A 387 18.33 -6.29 -15.95
C PHE A 387 18.86 -7.66 -16.43
N GLU A 388 20.13 -7.93 -16.12
CA GLU A 388 20.95 -9.07 -16.61
C GLU A 388 21.23 -9.02 -18.13
N ASP A 389 21.50 -7.82 -18.65
CA ASP A 389 21.98 -7.55 -20.01
C ASP A 389 21.06 -8.17 -21.09
N VAL A 390 19.73 -8.07 -20.90
CA VAL A 390 18.73 -8.60 -21.83
C VAL A 390 18.21 -7.48 -22.74
N ASP A 391 18.45 -7.60 -24.04
CA ASP A 391 17.96 -6.66 -25.04
C ASP A 391 16.43 -6.50 -24.98
N LEU A 392 15.96 -5.26 -25.13
CA LEU A 392 14.54 -4.91 -25.00
C LEU A 392 13.67 -5.64 -26.04
N LEU A 393 14.13 -5.72 -27.29
CA LEU A 393 13.39 -6.34 -28.38
C LEU A 393 13.46 -7.87 -28.27
N ASP A 394 14.60 -8.44 -27.90
CA ASP A 394 14.69 -9.88 -27.66
C ASP A 394 13.76 -10.32 -26.51
N ALA A 395 13.60 -9.50 -25.48
CA ALA A 395 12.62 -9.74 -24.41
C ALA A 395 11.18 -9.67 -24.92
N ALA A 396 10.87 -8.66 -25.74
CA ALA A 396 9.57 -8.47 -26.36
C ALA A 396 9.15 -9.63 -27.27
N LEU A 397 10.11 -10.20 -28.01
CA LEU A 397 9.90 -11.32 -28.93
C LEU A 397 10.04 -12.70 -28.27
N ASP A 398 10.19 -12.76 -26.94
CA ASP A 398 10.46 -13.98 -26.15
C ASP A 398 11.70 -14.77 -26.65
N VAL A 399 12.66 -14.08 -27.25
CA VAL A 399 13.97 -14.63 -27.68
C VAL A 399 14.89 -14.77 -26.47
N ALA A 400 14.89 -13.76 -25.60
CA ALA A 400 15.56 -13.75 -24.30
C ALA A 400 14.56 -13.41 -23.20
N ARG A 401 14.85 -13.77 -21.95
CA ARG A 401 13.93 -13.54 -20.83
C ARG A 401 14.66 -12.79 -19.73
N PRO A 402 14.20 -11.58 -19.36
CA PRO A 402 14.78 -10.86 -18.24
C PRO A 402 14.56 -11.62 -16.93
N GLU A 403 15.49 -11.45 -16.00
CA GLU A 403 15.35 -12.05 -14.67
C GLU A 403 14.29 -11.31 -13.86
N ASN A 404 13.50 -12.05 -13.09
CA ASN A 404 12.51 -11.47 -12.19
C ASN A 404 13.22 -10.95 -10.93
N CYS A 405 13.09 -9.66 -10.67
CA CYS A 405 13.71 -8.94 -9.55
C CYS A 405 12.96 -9.12 -8.22
N HIS A 406 11.92 -9.95 -8.15
CA HIS A 406 11.16 -10.19 -6.93
C HIS A 406 12.06 -10.59 -5.74
N GLY A 407 11.90 -9.90 -4.62
CA GLY A 407 12.69 -10.10 -3.40
C GLY A 407 14.06 -9.44 -3.39
N LEU A 408 14.44 -8.70 -4.45
CA LEU A 408 15.65 -7.89 -4.47
C LEU A 408 15.38 -6.48 -3.93
N ASN A 409 16.42 -5.87 -3.34
CA ASN A 409 16.41 -4.49 -2.86
C ASN A 409 17.37 -3.58 -3.65
N SER A 410 18.18 -4.15 -4.53
CA SER A 410 19.04 -3.43 -5.45
C SER A 410 19.36 -4.27 -6.68
N VAL A 411 19.52 -3.61 -7.82
CA VAL A 411 19.94 -4.22 -9.10
C VAL A 411 20.95 -3.32 -9.82
N VAL A 412 21.76 -3.92 -10.69
CA VAL A 412 22.74 -3.20 -11.51
C VAL A 412 22.49 -3.54 -12.97
N ILE A 413 22.31 -2.51 -13.81
CA ILE A 413 22.14 -2.63 -15.26
C ILE A 413 23.40 -2.06 -15.91
N ASN A 414 24.03 -2.79 -16.83
CA ASN A 414 25.27 -2.38 -17.49
C ASN A 414 25.02 -1.76 -18.87
N LEU A 415 23.97 -0.94 -18.98
CA LEU A 415 23.43 -0.35 -20.19
C LEU A 415 24.45 -0.20 -21.33
N ASP A 416 24.41 -1.17 -22.24
CA ASP A 416 25.30 -1.26 -23.39
C ASP A 416 24.62 -1.75 -24.67
N GLN A 417 23.39 -2.27 -24.59
CA GLN A 417 22.61 -2.64 -25.76
C GLN A 417 22.04 -1.42 -26.48
N ILE A 418 22.33 -1.35 -27.78
CA ILE A 418 21.72 -0.40 -28.69
C ILE A 418 20.45 -1.05 -29.23
N LEU A 419 19.30 -0.40 -29.03
CA LEU A 419 18.04 -0.82 -29.59
C LEU A 419 18.18 -0.90 -31.11
N THR A 420 17.93 -2.07 -31.67
CA THR A 420 17.89 -2.30 -33.10
C THR A 420 16.57 -2.91 -33.49
N MET A 421 16.09 -2.55 -34.67
CA MET A 421 14.87 -3.14 -35.25
C MET A 421 15.24 -4.00 -36.45
N PRO A 422 14.41 -4.99 -36.80
CA PRO A 422 14.66 -5.84 -37.96
C PRO A 422 14.79 -5.02 -39.25
N SER A 423 15.52 -5.59 -40.21
CA SER A 423 15.67 -5.04 -41.55
C SER A 423 15.47 -6.12 -42.61
N LEU A 424 15.03 -5.71 -43.79
CA LEU A 424 14.83 -6.58 -44.94
C LEU A 424 15.64 -6.07 -46.12
N ALA A 425 16.69 -6.80 -46.47
CA ALA A 425 17.47 -6.54 -47.66
C ALA A 425 16.77 -7.10 -48.91
N VAL A 426 16.49 -6.27 -49.90
CA VAL A 426 15.81 -6.64 -51.13
C VAL A 426 16.78 -6.47 -52.30
N THR A 427 17.23 -7.59 -52.85
CA THR A 427 18.06 -7.60 -54.07
C THR A 427 17.18 -7.68 -55.31
N VAL A 428 17.35 -6.77 -56.24
CA VAL A 428 16.67 -6.75 -57.54
C VAL A 428 17.64 -7.07 -58.66
N ASN A 429 17.31 -8.08 -59.45
CA ASN A 429 18.00 -8.43 -60.68
C ASN A 429 17.08 -8.21 -61.87
N PHE A 430 17.54 -7.51 -62.90
CA PHE A 430 16.76 -7.31 -64.12
C PHE A 430 16.97 -8.51 -65.06
N THR A 431 16.01 -9.44 -65.09
CA THR A 431 16.15 -10.70 -65.84
C THR A 431 15.23 -10.83 -67.05
N GLY A 432 14.26 -9.92 -67.18
CA GLY A 432 13.30 -9.89 -68.28
C GLY A 432 13.84 -9.40 -69.62
N THR A 433 12.97 -9.44 -70.63
CA THR A 433 13.27 -8.93 -71.98
C THR A 433 13.14 -7.42 -72.09
N THR A 434 12.32 -6.82 -71.22
CA THR A 434 12.26 -5.37 -71.02
C THR A 434 13.33 -5.01 -70.00
N ILE A 435 14.26 -4.13 -70.38
CA ILE A 435 15.39 -3.72 -69.54
C ILE A 435 15.27 -2.22 -69.35
N PRO A 436 15.32 -1.70 -68.11
CA PRO A 436 15.26 -0.27 -67.87
C PRO A 436 16.55 0.42 -68.32
N GLU A 437 16.48 1.73 -68.51
CA GLU A 437 17.61 2.58 -68.85
C GLU A 437 18.22 3.21 -67.60
N ALA A 438 19.51 3.56 -67.70
CA ALA A 438 20.16 4.32 -66.64
C ALA A 438 19.54 5.71 -66.54
N GLY A 439 19.15 6.10 -65.33
CA GLY A 439 18.37 7.30 -65.06
C GLY A 439 16.87 7.07 -64.84
N ASN A 440 16.36 5.85 -65.08
CA ASN A 440 15.00 5.50 -64.65
C ASN A 440 14.90 5.41 -63.12
N GLU A 441 13.72 5.71 -62.60
CA GLU A 441 13.44 5.66 -61.16
C GLU A 441 12.85 4.30 -60.81
N MET A 442 13.48 3.61 -59.84
CA MET A 442 12.96 2.38 -59.26
C MET A 442 12.42 2.66 -57.87
N GLN A 443 11.23 2.14 -57.58
CA GLN A 443 10.62 2.14 -56.26
C GLN A 443 10.53 0.70 -55.75
N MET A 444 10.97 0.50 -54.50
CA MET A 444 10.63 -0.69 -53.73
C MET A 444 9.59 -0.30 -52.70
N VAL A 445 8.53 -1.08 -52.60
CA VAL A 445 7.35 -0.74 -51.81
C VAL A 445 7.03 -1.88 -50.86
N LEU A 446 6.81 -1.55 -49.59
CA LEU A 446 6.50 -2.50 -48.52
C LEU A 446 5.10 -2.25 -47.97
N PHE A 447 4.40 -3.35 -47.65
CA PHE A 447 3.06 -3.33 -47.05
C PHE A 447 2.98 -4.25 -45.84
N TYR A 448 2.38 -3.78 -44.74
CA TYR A 448 2.07 -4.54 -43.52
C TYR A 448 0.66 -5.10 -43.47
N SER A 449 -0.16 -4.80 -44.48
CA SER A 449 -1.58 -5.13 -44.52
C SER A 449 -1.94 -6.02 -45.70
N SER A 450 -3.11 -6.65 -45.61
CA SER A 450 -3.63 -7.48 -46.68
C SER A 450 -3.88 -6.66 -47.94
N LEU A 451 -3.22 -7.03 -49.03
CA LEU A 451 -3.38 -6.39 -50.33
C LEU A 451 -4.76 -6.61 -50.97
N SER A 452 -5.60 -7.47 -50.39
CA SER A 452 -6.97 -7.70 -50.86
C SER A 452 -7.91 -6.52 -50.60
N GLU A 453 -7.57 -5.65 -49.65
CA GLU A 453 -8.31 -4.44 -49.29
C GLU A 453 -7.59 -3.15 -49.70
N PHE A 454 -6.34 -3.26 -50.16
CA PHE A 454 -5.51 -2.13 -50.56
C PHE A 454 -6.03 -1.48 -51.86
N ASN A 455 -6.33 -0.19 -51.79
CA ASN A 455 -6.72 0.63 -52.92
C ASN A 455 -5.59 1.59 -53.32
N PRO A 456 -4.89 1.36 -54.44
CA PRO A 456 -3.76 2.21 -54.87
C PRO A 456 -4.16 3.66 -55.19
N GLU A 457 -5.46 3.98 -55.30
CA GLU A 457 -5.93 5.36 -55.48
C GLU A 457 -6.07 6.15 -54.17
N THR A 458 -6.19 5.47 -53.03
CA THR A 458 -6.49 6.11 -51.73
C THR A 458 -5.55 5.72 -50.61
N ASP A 459 -4.84 4.61 -50.77
CA ASP A 459 -4.04 4.01 -49.73
C ASP A 459 -2.57 4.15 -50.14
N ASP A 460 -1.78 4.65 -49.20
CA ASP A 460 -0.34 4.73 -49.36
C ASP A 460 0.30 3.44 -48.87
N PRO A 461 1.42 3.01 -49.47
CA PRO A 461 2.22 1.93 -48.90
C PRO A 461 2.80 2.31 -47.53
N ASP A 462 3.13 1.30 -46.74
CA ASP A 462 3.67 1.48 -45.40
C ASP A 462 5.13 1.98 -45.43
N ASP A 463 5.92 1.57 -46.44
CA ASP A 463 7.25 2.12 -46.68
C ASP A 463 7.64 2.10 -48.18
N VAL A 464 8.46 3.06 -48.60
CA VAL A 464 8.94 3.21 -49.98
C VAL A 464 10.40 3.62 -50.03
N LEU A 465 11.21 2.82 -50.72
CA LEU A 465 12.58 3.17 -51.07
C LEU A 465 12.64 3.53 -52.56
N SER A 466 13.21 4.69 -52.88
CA SER A 466 13.40 5.15 -54.26
C SER A 466 14.89 5.18 -54.63
N HIS A 467 15.21 4.79 -55.86
CA HIS A 467 16.59 4.83 -56.37
C HIS A 467 16.65 5.06 -57.88
N THR A 468 17.45 6.04 -58.29
CA THR A 468 17.77 6.30 -59.71
C THR A 468 18.76 5.25 -60.23
N LEU A 469 18.34 4.44 -61.20
CA LEU A 469 19.14 3.33 -61.71
C LEU A 469 20.42 3.78 -62.42
N THR A 470 21.54 3.15 -62.07
CA THR A 470 22.83 3.32 -62.75
C THR A 470 23.09 2.16 -63.73
N PRO A 471 24.04 2.30 -64.68
CA PRO A 471 24.44 1.17 -65.53
C PRO A 471 24.98 -0.04 -64.76
N GLY A 472 25.54 0.20 -63.56
CA GLY A 472 26.01 -0.87 -62.67
C GLY A 472 24.85 -1.68 -62.12
N ASP A 473 23.81 -1.00 -61.63
CA ASP A 473 22.61 -1.61 -61.06
C ASP A 473 21.90 -2.51 -62.07
N ILE A 474 21.78 -2.06 -63.32
CA ILE A 474 21.12 -2.81 -64.40
C ILE A 474 21.88 -4.10 -64.75
N THR A 475 23.21 -4.07 -64.69
CA THR A 475 24.05 -5.21 -65.12
C THR A 475 24.43 -6.16 -64.00
N GLY A 476 24.51 -5.67 -62.75
CA GLY A 476 24.93 -6.41 -61.58
C GLY A 476 23.84 -6.66 -60.54
N GLY A 477 22.66 -6.06 -60.72
CA GLY A 477 21.62 -6.00 -59.70
C GLY A 477 21.88 -4.89 -58.67
N ILE A 478 20.86 -4.61 -57.86
CA ILE A 478 20.91 -3.62 -56.77
C ILE A 478 20.28 -4.21 -55.51
N THR A 479 20.84 -3.89 -54.35
CA THR A 479 20.21 -4.19 -53.05
C THR A 479 19.87 -2.89 -52.36
N LEU A 480 18.59 -2.72 -52.00
CA LEU A 480 18.16 -1.71 -51.04
C LEU A 480 17.66 -2.43 -49.78
N THR A 481 17.65 -1.72 -48.65
CA THR A 481 17.29 -2.31 -47.35
C THR A 481 16.21 -1.46 -46.71
N PHE A 482 15.07 -2.08 -46.41
CA PHE A 482 14.09 -1.50 -45.49
C PHE A 482 14.64 -1.65 -44.07
N THR A 483 14.71 -0.55 -43.33
CA THR A 483 15.11 -0.52 -41.91
C THR A 483 13.89 -0.37 -41.03
N ASP A 484 14.04 -0.66 -39.74
CA ASP A 484 13.01 -0.39 -38.73
C ASP A 484 11.68 -1.11 -39.00
N ILE A 485 11.79 -2.33 -39.52
CA ILE A 485 10.63 -3.14 -39.87
C ILE A 485 9.89 -3.53 -38.60
N ASN A 486 8.56 -3.40 -38.62
CA ASN A 486 7.72 -3.82 -37.51
C ASN A 486 7.93 -5.33 -37.23
N PRO A 487 8.53 -5.70 -36.09
CA PRO A 487 8.85 -7.09 -35.76
C PRO A 487 7.60 -7.93 -35.47
N PHE A 488 6.46 -7.29 -35.18
CA PHE A 488 5.20 -7.95 -34.84
C PHE A 488 4.23 -8.07 -36.03
N ALA A 489 4.59 -7.51 -37.19
CA ALA A 489 3.76 -7.61 -38.38
C ALA A 489 3.56 -9.07 -38.81
N GLU A 490 2.30 -9.53 -38.83
CA GLU A 490 1.96 -10.88 -39.30
C GLU A 490 2.13 -11.03 -40.82
N GLU A 491 1.96 -9.93 -41.55
CA GLU A 491 2.06 -9.87 -43.01
C GLU A 491 3.03 -8.78 -43.45
N ILE A 492 3.99 -9.14 -44.29
CA ILE A 492 4.87 -8.19 -44.99
C ILE A 492 4.87 -8.57 -46.47
N TYR A 493 4.56 -7.63 -47.36
CA TYR A 493 4.63 -7.83 -48.81
C TYR A 493 5.54 -6.79 -49.46
N VAL A 494 6.34 -7.21 -50.43
CA VAL A 494 7.28 -6.33 -51.14
C VAL A 494 7.05 -6.37 -52.64
N ALA A 495 6.92 -5.19 -53.26
CA ALA A 495 6.87 -4.98 -54.70
C ALA A 495 8.02 -4.09 -55.18
N VAL A 496 8.39 -4.25 -56.45
CA VAL A 496 9.36 -3.41 -57.15
C VAL A 496 8.70 -2.86 -58.39
N LEU A 497 8.82 -1.56 -58.61
CA LEU A 497 8.25 -0.84 -59.74
C LEU A 497 9.33 0.04 -60.37
N VAL A 498 9.36 0.16 -61.70
CA VAL A 498 10.32 1.00 -62.42
C VAL A 498 9.60 1.95 -63.37
N ASP A 499 9.63 3.23 -63.05
CA ASP A 499 9.15 4.31 -63.93
C ASP A 499 10.21 4.56 -65.02
N SER A 500 9.86 4.12 -66.22
CA SER A 500 10.72 4.12 -67.39
C SER A 500 10.50 5.34 -68.28
N ASP A 501 9.30 5.94 -68.26
CA ASP A 501 8.93 7.11 -69.08
C ASP A 501 8.99 8.46 -68.35
N GLY A 502 9.18 8.43 -67.03
CA GLY A 502 9.42 9.57 -66.16
C GLY A 502 8.16 10.40 -65.88
N ASP A 503 6.98 9.80 -65.99
CA ASP A 503 5.71 10.47 -65.69
C ASP A 503 5.39 10.53 -64.18
N GLY A 504 6.20 9.86 -63.36
CA GLY A 504 6.10 9.82 -61.91
C GLY A 504 5.31 8.64 -61.35
N SER A 505 4.86 7.70 -62.19
CA SER A 505 4.13 6.52 -61.77
C SER A 505 4.36 5.32 -62.70
N PRO A 506 4.38 4.08 -62.18
CA PRO A 506 4.52 2.90 -63.01
C PRO A 506 3.27 2.70 -63.88
N GLY A 507 3.45 2.82 -65.20
CA GLY A 507 2.42 2.74 -66.22
C GLY A 507 2.43 1.43 -67.01
N ASN A 508 1.42 1.29 -67.89
CA ASN A 508 1.32 0.15 -68.80
C ASN A 508 2.55 0.04 -69.71
N GLY A 509 3.23 -1.11 -69.69
CA GLY A 509 4.46 -1.34 -70.45
C GLY A 509 5.75 -1.20 -69.63
N GLU A 510 5.65 -0.88 -68.35
CA GLU A 510 6.79 -0.71 -67.43
C GLU A 510 6.98 -1.92 -66.51
N LEU A 511 8.12 -2.03 -65.83
CA LEU A 511 8.41 -3.20 -64.98
C LEU A 511 7.75 -3.04 -63.61
N ALA A 512 6.93 -4.03 -63.20
CA ALA A 512 6.32 -4.04 -61.87
C ALA A 512 5.94 -5.46 -61.42
N GLU A 513 6.48 -5.91 -60.29
CA GLU A 513 6.11 -7.20 -59.69
C GLU A 513 6.29 -7.25 -58.16
N PHE A 514 5.53 -8.13 -57.52
CA PHE A 514 5.75 -8.59 -56.16
C PHE A 514 6.79 -9.71 -56.11
N TYR A 515 7.38 -9.91 -54.93
CA TYR A 515 8.30 -11.03 -54.68
C TYR A 515 7.76 -12.40 -55.14
N LYS A 516 8.65 -13.18 -55.77
CA LYS A 516 8.40 -14.45 -56.48
C LYS A 516 7.58 -14.33 -57.76
N ASP A 517 7.94 -13.36 -58.59
CA ASP A 517 7.49 -13.21 -59.98
C ASP A 517 5.94 -13.14 -60.06
N VAL A 518 5.32 -12.31 -59.20
CA VAL A 518 3.86 -12.15 -59.14
C VAL A 518 3.46 -10.77 -59.66
N SER A 519 2.58 -10.73 -60.66
CA SER A 519 2.07 -9.49 -61.25
C SER A 519 1.39 -8.58 -60.21
N VAL A 520 1.78 -7.30 -60.18
CA VAL A 520 1.14 -6.29 -59.31
C VAL A 520 -0.35 -6.18 -59.62
N PHE A 521 -0.72 -6.17 -60.90
CA PHE A 521 -2.12 -6.08 -61.32
C PHE A 521 -2.94 -7.29 -60.87
N ASP A 522 -2.38 -8.50 -60.95
CA ASP A 522 -3.10 -9.70 -60.54
C ASP A 522 -3.32 -9.73 -59.03
N VAL A 523 -2.38 -9.23 -58.24
CA VAL A 523 -2.54 -9.11 -56.79
C VAL A 523 -3.63 -8.08 -56.44
N LEU A 524 -3.54 -6.88 -57.02
CA LEU A 524 -4.49 -5.80 -56.73
C LEU A 524 -5.92 -6.08 -57.24
N THR A 525 -6.07 -6.97 -58.23
CA THR A 525 -7.40 -7.41 -58.71
C THR A 525 -7.88 -8.73 -58.09
N GLY A 526 -7.11 -9.28 -57.13
CA GLY A 526 -7.43 -10.53 -56.44
C GLY A 526 -7.34 -11.79 -57.30
N GLN A 527 -6.63 -11.74 -58.42
CA GLN A 527 -6.35 -12.86 -59.32
C GLN A 527 -5.14 -13.69 -58.87
N ALA A 528 -4.23 -13.10 -58.11
CA ALA A 528 -3.08 -13.76 -57.48
C ALA A 528 -2.92 -13.28 -56.03
N ASN A 529 -2.13 -14.02 -55.24
CA ASN A 529 -1.74 -13.62 -53.90
C ASN A 529 -0.25 -13.29 -53.89
N ALA A 530 0.13 -12.18 -53.25
CA ALA A 530 1.53 -11.89 -52.98
C ALA A 530 2.09 -12.88 -51.94
N THR A 531 3.40 -13.06 -51.95
CA THR A 531 4.09 -13.89 -50.95
C THR A 531 4.37 -13.05 -49.71
N ASN A 532 3.86 -13.48 -48.56
CA ASN A 532 4.22 -12.91 -47.27
C ASN A 532 5.70 -13.22 -46.95
N VAL A 533 6.46 -12.19 -46.61
CA VAL A 533 7.89 -12.23 -46.27
C VAL A 533 8.16 -11.84 -44.80
N ALA A 534 7.13 -11.84 -43.95
CA ALA A 534 7.29 -11.61 -42.51
C ALA A 534 8.36 -12.53 -41.89
N GLY A 535 9.28 -11.96 -41.14
CA GLY A 535 10.41 -12.67 -40.52
C GLY A 535 11.60 -12.98 -41.44
N GLU A 536 11.52 -12.69 -42.74
CA GLU A 536 12.68 -12.79 -43.63
C GLU A 536 13.65 -11.63 -43.41
N THR A 537 14.94 -11.88 -43.53
CA THR A 537 16.00 -10.85 -43.40
C THR A 537 16.56 -10.43 -44.75
N ALA A 538 16.36 -11.23 -45.80
CA ALA A 538 16.74 -10.90 -47.16
C ALA A 538 15.89 -11.65 -48.19
N ILE A 539 15.52 -10.96 -49.27
CA ILE A 539 14.83 -11.53 -50.43
C ILE A 539 15.49 -11.11 -51.74
N THR A 540 15.18 -11.83 -52.82
CA THR A 540 15.65 -11.49 -54.17
C THR A 540 14.49 -11.52 -55.15
N ILE A 541 14.31 -10.43 -55.89
CA ILE A 541 13.28 -10.24 -56.92
C ILE A 541 14.00 -10.22 -58.27
N ASN A 542 13.61 -11.12 -59.18
CA ASN A 542 14.22 -11.24 -60.50
C ASN A 542 13.38 -10.50 -61.54
N LEU A 543 13.19 -9.20 -61.33
CA LEU A 543 12.31 -8.33 -62.11
C LEU A 543 12.29 -8.65 -63.60
N ASP A 544 11.20 -9.25 -64.05
CA ASP A 544 10.99 -9.66 -65.43
C ASP A 544 9.56 -9.43 -65.95
N LEU A 545 8.60 -9.14 -65.07
CA LEU A 545 7.23 -8.85 -65.46
C LEU A 545 7.02 -7.40 -65.86
N VAL A 546 6.29 -7.24 -66.95
CA VAL A 546 5.82 -5.95 -67.46
C VAL A 546 4.38 -5.76 -67.01
N LEU A 547 4.07 -4.59 -66.47
CA LEU A 547 2.73 -4.19 -66.08
C LEU A 547 1.85 -4.09 -67.33
N GLU A 548 0.84 -4.94 -67.41
CA GLU A 548 -0.18 -4.91 -68.46
C GLU A 548 -1.52 -4.43 -67.87
N MET A 549 -1.87 -3.16 -68.11
CA MET A 549 -3.18 -2.63 -67.73
C MET A 549 -4.20 -2.85 -68.87
N PRO A 550 -5.44 -3.28 -68.58
CA PRO A 550 -6.46 -3.61 -69.58
C PRO A 550 -7.01 -2.44 -70.41
#